data_AF-A0A8S2L5G3-F1
#
_entry.id   AF-A0A8S2L5G3-F1
#
_cell.length_a   1.000
_cell.length_b   1.000
_cell.length_c   1.000
_cell.angle_alpha   90.00
_cell.angle_beta   90.00
_cell.angle_gamma   90.00
#
_symmetry.space_group_name_H-M   'P 1'
#
loop_
_entity.id
_entity.type
_entity.pdbx_description
1 polymer ?
#
loop_
_entity_poly.entity_id
_entity_poly.type
_entity_poly.pdbx_seq_one_letter_code
_entity_poly.pdbx_strand_id
1 'polypeptide(L)'
;MAAKVFLRRLNDMSTFNLLQDKLSRLNDTYLSNSCDTNVSRCIDVIELNARVQRELFKLLNLVSAEGGVYGGASTIKARLLPVLSVEASYLNGLLSNTGTDLYPLAWWRYPYSHLRTDAEFLSLANEYEGNLSELELDLRHANVDNARLEAELEQTRAELIDERYKATDEKIFTETELANLRSRLSDAEFRLSLERYKPRS
;
A
#
# COMPACT_ATOMS: atom_id res chain seq x y z
N MET A 1 -11.54 -28.70 9.20
CA MET A 1 -12.83 -29.18 9.78
C MET A 1 -14.04 -28.58 9.07
N ALA A 2 -14.00 -27.29 8.69
CA ALA A 2 -15.07 -26.60 7.96
C ALA A 2 -15.36 -27.22 6.57
N ALA A 3 -14.33 -27.63 5.83
CA ALA A 3 -14.51 -28.23 4.51
C ALA A 3 -15.30 -29.56 4.58
N LYS A 4 -15.06 -30.39 5.60
CA LYS A 4 -15.76 -31.68 5.79
C LYS A 4 -17.24 -31.51 6.12
N VAL A 5 -17.60 -30.50 6.91
CA VAL A 5 -19.00 -30.17 7.22
C VAL A 5 -19.71 -29.64 5.98
N PHE A 6 -19.05 -28.77 5.21
CA PHE A 6 -19.59 -28.25 3.96
C PHE A 6 -19.77 -29.35 2.90
N LEU A 7 -18.84 -30.30 2.79
CA LEU A 7 -18.94 -31.47 1.91
C LEU A 7 -20.18 -32.32 2.21
N ARG A 8 -20.47 -32.60 3.48
CA ARG A 8 -21.68 -33.33 3.86
C ARG A 8 -22.93 -32.58 3.43
N ARG A 9 -23.00 -31.27 3.73
CA ARG A 9 -24.12 -30.42 3.31
C ARG A 9 -24.30 -30.42 1.80
N LEU A 10 -23.21 -30.32 1.04
CA LEU A 10 -23.22 -30.31 -0.42
C LEU A 10 -23.69 -31.66 -1.00
N ASN A 11 -23.31 -32.77 -0.36
CA ASN A 11 -23.77 -34.10 -0.74
C ASN A 11 -25.26 -34.32 -0.42
N ASP A 12 -25.75 -33.72 0.67
CA ASP A 12 -27.17 -33.78 1.05
C ASP A 12 -28.03 -32.87 0.15
N MET A 13 -27.42 -31.93 -0.58
CA MET A 13 -28.13 -31.10 -1.55
C MET A 13 -28.50 -31.91 -2.81
N SER A 14 -29.80 -31.98 -3.09
CA SER A 14 -30.35 -32.63 -4.28
C SER A 14 -30.07 -31.90 -5.60
N THR A 15 -29.28 -30.82 -5.60
CA THR A 15 -28.99 -30.01 -6.78
C THR A 15 -28.26 -30.78 -7.89
N PHE A 16 -27.43 -31.76 -7.53
CA PHE A 16 -26.77 -32.63 -8.51
C PHE A 16 -27.76 -33.57 -9.18
N ASN A 17 -28.64 -34.19 -8.40
CA ASN A 17 -29.71 -35.06 -8.92
C ASN A 17 -30.69 -34.26 -9.79
N LEU A 18 -31.03 -33.04 -9.39
CA LEU A 18 -31.90 -32.16 -10.18
C LEU A 18 -31.28 -31.78 -11.53
N LEU A 19 -29.97 -31.52 -11.58
CA LEU A 19 -29.27 -31.25 -12.84
C LEU A 19 -29.31 -32.46 -13.76
N GLN A 20 -29.05 -33.66 -13.22
CA GLN A 20 -29.13 -34.92 -13.94
C GLN A 20 -30.56 -35.16 -14.47
N ASP A 21 -31.58 -34.97 -13.64
CA ASP A 21 -32.99 -35.14 -14.02
C ASP A 21 -33.39 -34.18 -15.16
N LYS A 22 -32.95 -32.91 -15.10
CA LYS A 22 -33.21 -31.94 -16.17
C LYS A 22 -32.53 -32.32 -17.49
N LEU A 23 -31.30 -32.82 -17.43
CA LEU A 23 -30.59 -33.32 -18.61
C LEU A 23 -31.28 -34.55 -19.22
N SER A 24 -31.67 -35.53 -18.39
CA SER A 24 -32.41 -36.71 -18.84
C SER A 24 -33.73 -36.31 -19.50
N ARG A 25 -34.51 -35.41 -18.87
CA ARG A 25 -35.76 -34.92 -19.46
C ARG A 25 -35.55 -34.18 -20.78
N LEU A 26 -34.50 -33.38 -20.89
CA LEU A 26 -34.16 -32.71 -22.16
C LEU A 26 -33.86 -33.75 -23.25
N ASN A 27 -33.05 -34.77 -22.94
CA ASN A 27 -32.73 -35.84 -23.88
C ASN A 27 -33.98 -36.59 -24.35
N ASP A 28 -34.86 -36.97 -23.42
CA ASP A 28 -36.06 -37.76 -23.73
C ASP A 28 -37.08 -36.99 -24.59
N THR A 29 -37.12 -35.67 -24.46
CA THR A 29 -38.10 -34.81 -25.13
C THR A 29 -37.51 -33.99 -26.28
N TYR A 30 -36.21 -34.13 -26.57
CA TYR A 30 -35.47 -33.28 -27.49
C TYR A 30 -36.11 -33.22 -28.89
N LEU A 31 -36.46 -34.38 -29.43
CA LEU A 31 -37.02 -34.51 -30.78
C LEU A 31 -38.49 -34.05 -30.87
N SER A 32 -39.19 -33.98 -29.74
CA SER A 32 -40.60 -33.54 -29.68
C SER A 32 -40.78 -32.03 -29.47
N ASN A 33 -39.74 -31.34 -29.02
CA ASN A 33 -39.79 -29.92 -28.67
C ASN A 33 -39.42 -29.02 -29.86
N SER A 34 -39.89 -27.77 -29.84
CA SER A 34 -39.39 -26.74 -30.76
C SER A 34 -37.93 -26.37 -30.44
N CYS A 35 -37.24 -25.76 -31.41
CA CYS A 35 -35.88 -25.24 -31.23
C CYS A 35 -35.80 -24.28 -30.01
N ASP A 36 -36.70 -23.30 -29.93
CA ASP A 36 -36.73 -22.34 -28.81
C ASP A 36 -36.97 -23.01 -27.45
N THR A 37 -37.82 -24.04 -27.41
CA THR A 37 -38.08 -24.82 -26.19
C THR A 37 -36.82 -25.58 -25.76
N ASN A 38 -36.11 -26.18 -26.71
CA ASN A 38 -34.84 -26.87 -26.42
C ASN A 38 -33.76 -25.90 -25.97
N VAL A 39 -33.63 -24.73 -26.61
CA VAL A 39 -32.69 -23.67 -26.19
C VAL A 39 -33.02 -23.18 -24.78
N SER A 40 -34.28 -22.91 -24.48
CA SER A 40 -34.71 -22.51 -23.13
C SER A 40 -34.38 -23.57 -22.08
N ARG A 41 -34.60 -24.86 -22.37
CA ARG A 41 -34.24 -25.97 -21.47
C ARG A 41 -32.73 -26.16 -21.33
N CYS A 42 -31.94 -25.88 -22.37
CA CYS A 42 -30.49 -25.84 -22.28
C CYS A 42 -30.02 -24.71 -21.35
N ILE A 43 -30.63 -23.53 -21.42
CA ILE A 43 -30.32 -22.41 -20.52
C ILE A 43 -30.61 -22.79 -19.06
N ASP A 44 -31.76 -23.41 -18.78
CA ASP A 44 -32.10 -23.94 -17.46
C ASP A 44 -31.03 -24.90 -16.89
N VAL A 45 -30.50 -25.77 -17.74
CA VAL A 45 -29.42 -26.72 -17.37
C VAL A 45 -28.11 -25.97 -17.11
N ILE A 46 -27.76 -24.98 -17.94
CA ILE A 46 -26.58 -24.13 -17.75
C ILE A 46 -26.67 -23.36 -16.42
N GLU A 47 -27.82 -22.79 -16.09
CA GLU A 47 -28.02 -22.07 -14.83
C GLU A 47 -27.85 -22.97 -13.60
N LEU A 48 -28.44 -24.17 -13.64
CA LEU A 48 -28.27 -25.15 -12.56
C LEU A 48 -26.81 -25.60 -12.44
N ASN A 49 -26.13 -25.83 -13.56
CA ASN A 49 -24.71 -26.15 -13.57
C ASN A 49 -23.87 -25.03 -12.95
N ALA A 50 -24.13 -23.76 -13.27
CA ALA A 50 -23.44 -22.62 -12.67
C ALA A 50 -23.62 -22.54 -11.14
N ARG A 51 -24.81 -22.90 -10.63
CA ARG A 51 -25.05 -23.00 -9.17
C ARG A 51 -24.24 -24.12 -8.54
N VAL A 52 -24.17 -25.29 -9.18
CA VAL A 52 -23.36 -26.42 -8.73
C VAL A 52 -21.87 -26.06 -8.73
N GLN A 53 -21.36 -25.50 -9.82
CA GLN A 53 -19.98 -25.04 -9.93
C GLN A 53 -19.62 -24.06 -8.82
N ARG A 54 -20.49 -23.08 -8.53
CA ARG A 54 -20.28 -22.13 -7.43
C ARG A 54 -20.06 -22.81 -6.09
N GLU A 55 -20.86 -23.82 -5.75
CA GLU A 55 -20.70 -24.55 -4.48
C GLU A 55 -19.43 -25.41 -4.47
N LEU A 56 -19.03 -25.99 -5.62
CA LEU A 56 -17.77 -26.71 -5.75
C LEU A 56 -16.54 -25.80 -5.61
N PHE A 57 -16.57 -24.59 -6.17
CA PHE A 57 -15.50 -23.60 -5.98
C PHE A 57 -15.41 -23.10 -4.54
N LYS A 58 -16.55 -22.92 -3.86
CA LYS A 58 -16.56 -22.63 -2.41
C LYS A 58 -15.90 -23.75 -1.62
N LEU A 59 -16.21 -25.01 -1.94
CA LEU A 59 -15.55 -26.16 -1.32
C LEU A 59 -14.04 -26.15 -1.57
N LEU A 60 -13.62 -25.93 -2.83
CA LEU A 60 -12.20 -25.83 -3.17
C LEU A 60 -11.48 -24.75 -2.34
N ASN A 61 -12.09 -23.58 -2.20
CA ASN A 61 -11.53 -22.50 -1.37
C ASN A 61 -11.41 -22.90 0.09
N LEU A 62 -12.42 -23.57 0.66
CA LEU A 62 -12.37 -24.08 2.03
C LEU A 62 -11.27 -25.13 2.22
N VAL A 63 -11.09 -26.04 1.26
CA VAL A 63 -10.04 -27.08 1.30
C VAL A 63 -8.65 -26.46 1.16
N SER A 64 -8.47 -25.50 0.25
CA SER A 64 -7.20 -24.79 0.08
C SER A 64 -6.83 -23.97 1.31
N ALA A 65 -7.81 -23.31 1.95
CA ALA A 65 -7.60 -22.54 3.18
C ALA A 65 -7.16 -23.40 4.37
N GLU A 66 -7.50 -24.70 4.40
CA GLU A 66 -7.00 -25.64 5.42
C GLU A 66 -5.48 -25.86 5.32
N GLY A 67 -4.85 -25.58 4.18
CA GLY A 67 -3.41 -25.71 3.97
C GLY A 67 -2.58 -24.47 4.29
N GLY A 68 -3.17 -23.43 4.90
CA GLY A 68 -2.48 -22.18 5.24
C GLY A 68 -2.22 -21.26 4.03
N VAL A 69 -1.28 -20.31 4.16
CA VAL A 69 -1.03 -19.21 3.21
C VAL A 69 -0.76 -19.68 1.77
N TYR A 70 -0.18 -20.88 1.59
CA TYR A 70 0.11 -21.48 0.29
C TYR A 70 -0.68 -22.77 0.02
N GLY A 71 -1.71 -23.06 0.83
CA GLY A 71 -2.48 -24.28 0.76
C GLY A 71 -3.16 -24.46 -0.60
N GLY A 72 -2.87 -25.58 -1.27
CA GLY A 72 -3.47 -25.94 -2.56
C GLY A 72 -3.02 -25.09 -3.77
N ALA A 73 -2.17 -24.08 -3.58
CA ALA A 73 -1.79 -23.14 -4.65
C ALA A 73 -1.05 -23.81 -5.82
N SER A 74 -0.14 -24.76 -5.52
CA SER A 74 0.57 -25.53 -6.54
C SER A 74 -0.38 -26.44 -7.34
N THR A 75 -1.33 -27.08 -6.67
CA THR A 75 -2.33 -27.96 -7.29
C THR A 75 -3.32 -27.17 -8.14
N ILE A 76 -3.78 -26.01 -7.67
CA ILE A 76 -4.67 -25.12 -8.42
C ILE A 76 -3.96 -24.66 -9.71
N LYS A 77 -2.72 -24.18 -9.60
CA LYS A 77 -1.94 -23.73 -10.76
C LYS A 77 -1.69 -24.84 -11.77
N ALA A 78 -1.34 -26.04 -11.31
CA ALA A 78 -1.01 -27.15 -12.20
C ALA A 78 -2.23 -27.85 -12.82
N ARG A 79 -3.40 -27.82 -12.18
CA ARG A 79 -4.56 -28.64 -12.60
C ARG A 79 -5.80 -27.86 -12.96
N LEU A 80 -6.14 -26.80 -12.23
CA LEU A 80 -7.39 -26.07 -12.43
C LEU A 80 -7.26 -24.99 -13.50
N LEU A 81 -6.20 -24.18 -13.43
CA LEU A 81 -5.99 -23.09 -14.40
C LEU A 81 -5.90 -23.56 -15.86
N PRO A 82 -5.22 -24.68 -16.19
CA PRO A 82 -5.19 -25.17 -17.56
C PRO A 82 -6.58 -25.54 -18.10
N VAL A 83 -7.43 -26.14 -17.28
CA VAL A 83 -8.80 -26.52 -17.67
C VAL A 83 -9.65 -25.29 -17.96
N LEU A 84 -9.57 -24.27 -17.09
CA LEU A 84 -10.28 -23.00 -17.28
C LEU A 84 -9.80 -22.24 -18.53
N SER A 85 -8.50 -22.32 -18.83
CA SER A 85 -7.92 -21.69 -20.02
C SER A 85 -8.40 -22.36 -21.32
N VAL A 86 -8.53 -23.69 -21.32
CA VAL A 86 -8.95 -24.47 -22.49
C VAL A 86 -10.45 -24.28 -22.78
N GLU A 87 -11.29 -24.28 -21.75
CA GLU A 87 -12.74 -24.06 -21.89
C GLU A 87 -13.07 -22.64 -22.40
N ALA A 88 -12.28 -21.63 -22.01
CA ALA A 88 -12.40 -20.27 -22.53
C ALA A 88 -12.13 -20.19 -24.05
N SER A 89 -11.24 -21.02 -24.58
CA SER A 89 -10.95 -21.08 -26.02
C SER A 89 -12.10 -21.68 -26.85
N TYR A 90 -12.77 -22.72 -26.33
CA TYR A 90 -13.91 -23.34 -27.01
C TYR A 90 -15.13 -22.40 -27.10
N LEU A 91 -15.37 -21.60 -26.06
CA LEU A 91 -16.45 -20.62 -26.06
C LEU A 91 -16.20 -19.46 -27.05
N ASN A 92 -14.95 -19.06 -27.25
CA ASN A 92 -14.59 -18.06 -28.28
C ASN A 92 -14.88 -18.56 -29.71
N GLY A 93 -14.69 -19.86 -29.98
CA GLY A 93 -15.01 -20.45 -31.28
C GLY A 93 -16.51 -20.49 -31.57
N LEU A 94 -17.34 -20.75 -30.55
CA LEU A 94 -18.80 -20.82 -30.70
C LEU A 94 -19.42 -19.44 -30.97
N LEU A 95 -18.96 -18.42 -30.25
CA LEU A 95 -19.45 -17.03 -30.35
C LEU A 95 -18.99 -16.32 -31.62
N SER A 96 -17.88 -16.76 -32.24
CA SER A 96 -17.41 -16.24 -33.52
C SER A 96 -18.24 -16.74 -34.72
N ASN A 97 -18.94 -17.87 -34.55
CA ASN A 97 -19.66 -18.55 -35.64
C ASN A 97 -21.14 -18.15 -35.71
N THR A 98 -21.72 -17.70 -34.59
CA THR A 98 -23.08 -17.15 -34.55
C THR A 98 -22.97 -15.63 -34.63
N GLY A 99 -23.05 -15.10 -35.86
CA GLY A 99 -22.96 -13.67 -36.13
C GLY A 99 -23.74 -12.85 -35.11
N THR A 100 -23.00 -11.98 -34.41
CA THR A 100 -23.42 -10.72 -33.81
C THR A 100 -24.90 -10.63 -33.44
N ASP A 101 -25.26 -10.96 -32.19
CA ASP A 101 -26.41 -10.37 -31.45
C ASP A 101 -26.65 -10.97 -30.04
N LEU A 102 -25.91 -11.99 -29.61
CA LEU A 102 -26.02 -12.56 -28.25
C LEU A 102 -25.21 -11.80 -27.17
N TYR A 103 -25.00 -10.49 -27.36
CA TYR A 103 -24.33 -9.62 -26.38
C TYR A 103 -24.97 -9.64 -24.96
N PRO A 104 -26.30 -9.86 -24.80
CA PRO A 104 -26.91 -9.98 -23.47
C PRO A 104 -26.59 -11.31 -22.74
N LEU A 105 -26.26 -12.39 -23.46
CA LEU A 105 -25.85 -13.66 -22.85
C LEU A 105 -24.38 -13.65 -22.42
N ALA A 106 -23.63 -12.61 -22.75
CA ALA A 106 -22.28 -12.37 -22.27
C ALA A 106 -22.20 -11.97 -20.77
N TRP A 107 -23.27 -12.09 -19.98
CA TRP A 107 -23.17 -11.89 -18.52
C TRP A 107 -22.18 -12.88 -17.87
N TRP A 108 -22.01 -14.08 -18.45
CA TRP A 108 -20.95 -15.04 -18.09
C TRP A 108 -19.54 -14.72 -18.63
N ARG A 109 -19.38 -13.63 -19.40
CA ARG A 109 -18.10 -13.09 -19.90
C ARG A 109 -17.42 -12.24 -18.82
N TYR A 110 -18.15 -11.87 -17.76
CA TYR A 110 -17.63 -11.11 -16.63
C TYR A 110 -17.12 -11.93 -15.42
N PRO A 111 -16.42 -13.07 -15.60
CA PRO A 111 -15.33 -13.47 -14.72
C PRO A 111 -13.98 -12.89 -15.18
N TYR A 112 -13.95 -11.86 -16.04
CA TYR A 112 -12.71 -11.20 -16.48
C TYR A 112 -12.78 -9.66 -16.44
N SER A 113 -13.61 -9.07 -15.57
CA SER A 113 -13.40 -7.65 -15.18
C SER A 113 -12.04 -7.43 -14.52
N HIS A 114 -11.33 -8.49 -14.10
CA HIS A 114 -10.07 -8.37 -13.39
C HIS A 114 -8.86 -8.11 -14.29
N LEU A 115 -8.92 -8.40 -15.60
CA LEU A 115 -7.83 -8.02 -16.52
C LEU A 115 -7.86 -6.53 -16.86
N ARG A 116 -9.04 -5.89 -16.75
CA ARG A 116 -9.16 -4.43 -16.73
C ARG A 116 -8.64 -3.86 -15.41
N THR A 117 -8.84 -4.57 -14.30
CA THR A 117 -8.20 -4.20 -13.04
C THR A 117 -6.69 -4.43 -13.05
N ASP A 118 -6.14 -5.43 -13.74
CA ASP A 118 -4.67 -5.65 -13.78
C ASP A 118 -3.94 -4.47 -14.43
N ALA A 119 -4.50 -3.87 -15.48
CA ALA A 119 -3.96 -2.65 -16.07
C ALA A 119 -4.06 -1.44 -15.11
N GLU A 120 -5.19 -1.31 -14.42
CA GLU A 120 -5.38 -0.27 -13.38
C GLU A 120 -4.49 -0.51 -12.16
N PHE A 121 -4.26 -1.76 -11.76
CA PHE A 121 -3.37 -2.18 -10.66
C PHE A 121 -1.91 -1.95 -11.03
N LEU A 122 -1.49 -2.23 -12.26
CA LEU A 122 -0.14 -1.92 -12.74
C LEU A 122 0.07 -0.40 -12.85
N SER A 123 -0.94 0.34 -13.32
CA SER A 123 -0.90 1.80 -13.32
C SER A 123 -0.77 2.36 -11.90
N LEU A 124 -1.58 1.86 -10.98
CA LEU A 124 -1.58 2.28 -9.58
C LEU A 124 -0.29 1.85 -8.87
N ALA A 125 0.24 0.67 -9.17
CA ALA A 125 1.53 0.20 -8.65
C ALA A 125 2.68 1.09 -9.14
N ASN A 126 2.71 1.43 -10.43
CA ASN A 126 3.70 2.35 -10.99
C ASN A 126 3.58 3.75 -10.40
N GLU A 127 2.36 4.23 -10.15
CA GLU A 127 2.11 5.51 -9.48
C GLU A 127 2.61 5.49 -8.02
N TYR A 128 2.30 4.42 -7.27
CA TYR A 128 2.81 4.25 -5.91
C TYR A 128 4.33 4.15 -5.87
N GLU A 129 4.95 3.43 -6.81
CA GLU A 129 6.40 3.31 -6.91
C GLU A 129 7.07 4.65 -7.26
N GLY A 130 6.46 5.43 -8.17
CA GLY A 130 6.88 6.79 -8.47
C GLY A 130 6.79 7.72 -7.25
N ASN A 131 5.65 7.74 -6.58
CA ASN A 131 5.42 8.55 -5.38
C ASN A 131 6.38 8.16 -4.24
N LEU A 132 6.67 6.87 -4.09
CA LEU A 132 7.63 6.38 -3.09
C LEU A 132 9.05 6.88 -3.41
N SER A 133 9.46 6.80 -4.68
CA SER A 133 10.76 7.31 -5.13
C SER A 133 10.90 8.82 -4.94
N GLU A 134 9.83 9.59 -5.16
CA GLU A 134 9.82 11.04 -4.92
C GLU A 134 9.93 11.36 -3.43
N LEU A 135 9.16 10.67 -2.59
CA LEU A 135 9.22 10.83 -1.14
C LEU A 135 10.61 10.47 -0.57
N GLU A 136 11.25 9.43 -1.10
CA GLU A 136 12.62 9.06 -0.73
C GLU A 136 13.64 10.15 -1.13
N LEU A 137 13.43 10.80 -2.28
CA LEU A 137 14.28 11.87 -2.76
C LEU A 137 14.12 13.13 -1.88
N ASP A 138 12.89 13.49 -1.54
CA ASP A 138 12.59 14.59 -0.62
C ASP A 138 13.19 14.36 0.77
N LEU A 139 13.09 13.14 1.29
CA LEU A 139 13.68 12.77 2.58
C LEU A 139 15.21 12.89 2.52
N ARG A 140 15.85 12.51 1.41
CA ARG A 140 17.29 12.72 1.21
C ARG A 140 17.65 14.20 1.18
N HIS A 141 16.91 15.03 0.45
CA HIS A 141 17.13 16.48 0.43
C HIS A 141 16.97 17.09 1.82
N ALA A 142 15.88 16.77 2.53
CA ALA A 142 15.65 17.26 3.90
C ALA A 142 16.78 16.83 4.87
N ASN A 143 17.32 15.63 4.73
CA ASN A 143 18.46 15.18 5.54
C ASN A 143 19.75 15.96 5.22
N VAL A 144 20.00 16.27 3.94
CA VAL A 144 21.15 17.09 3.54
C VAL A 144 21.00 18.51 4.07
N ASP A 145 19.81 19.10 3.98
CA ASP A 145 19.53 20.43 4.49
C ASP A 145 19.64 20.49 6.02
N ASN A 146 19.14 19.47 6.73
CA ASN A 146 19.33 19.36 8.18
C ASN A 146 20.82 19.26 8.55
N ALA A 147 21.60 18.42 7.87
CA ALA A 147 23.03 18.32 8.12
C ALA A 147 23.77 19.64 7.86
N ARG A 148 23.34 20.39 6.84
CA ARG A 148 23.86 21.72 6.55
C ARG A 148 23.51 22.73 7.65
N LEU A 149 22.25 22.77 8.08
CA LEU A 149 21.80 23.65 9.14
C LEU A 149 22.48 23.34 10.47
N GLU A 150 22.69 22.06 10.79
CA GLU A 150 23.46 21.64 11.97
C GLU A 150 24.89 22.15 11.92
N ALA A 151 25.55 22.08 10.75
CA ALA A 151 26.90 22.62 10.57
C ALA A 151 26.95 24.15 10.72
N GLU A 152 25.98 24.88 10.13
CA GLU A 152 25.87 26.34 10.27
C GLU A 152 25.61 26.74 11.73
N LEU A 153 24.77 25.99 12.45
CA LEU A 153 24.48 26.22 13.86
C LEU A 153 25.72 25.98 14.74
N GLU A 154 26.49 24.93 14.45
CA GLU A 154 27.73 24.67 15.17
C GLU A 154 28.80 25.74 14.89
N GLN A 155 28.89 26.23 13.65
CA GLN A 155 29.78 27.34 13.29
C GLN A 155 29.40 28.62 14.04
N THR A 156 28.13 29.02 14.01
CA THR A 156 27.68 30.23 14.72
C THR A 156 27.87 30.13 16.23
N ARG A 157 27.71 28.93 16.83
CA ARG A 157 28.05 28.69 18.23
C ARG A 157 29.52 28.89 18.51
N ALA A 158 30.41 28.38 17.66
CA ALA A 158 31.85 28.56 17.82
C ALA A 158 32.25 30.04 17.72
N GLU A 159 31.68 30.78 16.75
CA GLU A 159 31.90 32.22 16.58
C GLU A 159 31.43 33.01 17.81
N LEU A 160 30.24 32.72 18.35
CA LEU A 160 29.73 33.36 19.57
C LEU A 160 30.60 33.09 20.79
N ILE A 161 31.16 31.89 20.90
CA ILE A 161 32.07 31.54 22.00
C ILE A 161 33.36 32.35 21.88
N ASP A 162 33.92 32.48 20.68
CA ASP A 162 35.13 33.28 20.43
C ASP A 162 34.90 34.79 20.70
N GLU A 163 33.79 35.35 20.23
CA GLU A 163 33.39 36.73 20.54
C GLU A 163 33.20 36.94 22.04
N ARG A 164 32.59 35.97 22.73
CA ARG A 164 32.42 36.04 24.19
C ARG A 164 33.77 36.05 24.89
N TYR A 165 34.74 35.23 24.47
CA TYR A 165 36.08 35.25 25.05
C TYR A 165 36.77 36.59 24.83
N LYS A 166 36.72 37.15 23.61
CA LYS A 166 37.27 38.48 23.29
C LYS A 166 36.64 39.58 24.15
N ALA A 167 35.31 39.60 24.25
CA ALA A 167 34.59 40.58 25.06
C ALA A 167 34.91 40.46 26.55
N THR A 168 35.10 39.23 27.08
CA THR A 168 35.53 39.05 28.47
C THR A 168 36.95 39.54 28.71
N ASP A 169 37.86 39.34 27.76
CA ASP A 169 39.25 39.77 27.86
C ASP A 169 39.37 41.30 27.81
N GLU A 170 38.66 41.95 26.87
CA GLU A 170 38.55 43.41 26.81
C GLU A 170 37.93 44.01 28.08
N LYS A 171 36.91 43.35 28.63
CA LYS A 171 36.31 43.78 29.91
C LYS A 171 37.31 43.69 31.06
N ILE A 172 38.07 42.61 31.17
CA ILE A 172 39.10 42.46 32.22
C ILE A 172 40.17 43.55 32.05
N PHE A 173 40.62 43.80 30.82
CA PHE A 173 41.59 44.86 30.53
C PHE A 173 41.07 46.24 30.97
N THR A 174 39.86 46.62 30.55
CA THR A 174 39.26 47.92 30.92
C THR A 174 38.97 48.04 32.42
N GLU A 175 38.57 46.96 33.10
CA GLU A 175 38.41 46.94 34.56
C GLU A 175 39.74 47.17 35.29
N THR A 176 40.84 46.56 34.81
CA THR A 176 42.17 46.79 35.41
C THR A 176 42.67 48.21 35.19
N GLU A 177 42.43 48.80 34.02
CA GLU A 177 42.80 50.19 33.73
C GLU A 177 41.99 51.17 34.60
N LEU A 178 40.68 50.94 34.74
CA LEU A 178 39.83 51.71 35.64
C LEU A 178 40.28 51.60 37.11
N ALA A 179 40.67 50.41 37.56
CA ALA A 179 41.18 50.21 38.92
C ALA A 179 42.49 50.99 39.15
N ASN A 180 43.40 50.97 38.17
CA ASN A 180 44.65 51.74 38.23
C ASN A 180 44.37 53.25 38.26
N LEU A 181 43.52 53.75 37.36
CA LEU A 181 43.12 55.16 37.32
C LEU A 181 42.46 55.60 38.64
N ARG A 182 41.59 54.77 39.23
CA ARG A 182 40.99 55.04 40.55
C ARG A 182 42.04 55.11 41.66
N SER A 183 43.03 54.21 41.67
CA SER A 183 44.13 54.26 42.64
C SER A 183 44.95 55.54 42.50
N ARG A 184 45.32 55.92 41.28
CA ARG A 184 46.07 57.16 41.00
C ARG A 184 45.29 58.41 41.39
N LEU A 185 43.98 58.40 41.16
CA LEU A 185 43.10 59.50 41.53
C LEU A 185 43.00 59.62 43.07
N SER A 186 42.84 58.50 43.78
CA SER A 186 42.85 58.48 45.24
C SER A 186 44.18 58.96 45.83
N ASP A 187 45.32 58.54 45.27
CA ASP A 187 46.65 59.03 45.67
C ASP A 187 46.80 60.54 45.43
N ALA A 188 46.32 61.04 44.29
CA ALA A 188 46.34 62.46 43.98
C ALA A 188 45.46 63.28 44.93
N GLU A 189 44.26 62.79 45.25
CA GLU A 189 43.36 63.38 46.25
C GLU A 189 44.02 63.41 47.63
N PHE A 190 44.68 62.32 48.04
CA PHE A 190 45.42 62.25 49.31
C PHE A 190 46.56 63.29 49.34
N ARG A 191 47.34 63.43 48.26
CA ARG A 191 48.41 64.43 48.18
C ARG A 191 47.86 65.86 48.24
N LEU A 192 46.76 66.15 47.55
CA LEU A 192 46.08 67.46 47.64
C LEU A 192 45.57 67.74 49.07
N SER A 193 45.06 66.72 49.75
CA SER A 193 44.62 66.86 51.15
C SER A 193 45.78 67.18 52.09
N LEU A 194 46.96 66.58 51.87
CA LEU A 194 48.19 66.87 52.62
C LEU A 194 48.73 68.28 52.34
N GLU A 195 48.67 68.74 51.09
CA GLU A 195 49.06 70.13 50.74
C GLU A 195 48.11 71.17 51.36
N ARG A 196 46.81 70.86 51.49
CA ARG A 196 45.87 71.69 52.25
C ARG A 196 46.17 71.77 53.75
N TYR A 197 46.79 70.72 54.32
CA TYR A 197 47.11 70.64 55.75
C TYR A 197 48.53 71.13 56.11
N LYS A 198 49.36 71.48 55.12
CA LYS A 198 50.67 72.09 55.40
C LYS A 198 50.46 73.51 55.94
N PRO A 199 50.91 73.82 57.19
CA PRO A 199 50.81 75.18 57.70
C PRO A 199 51.68 76.10 56.83
N ARG A 200 51.08 77.22 56.38
CA ARG A 200 51.81 78.30 55.72
C ARG A 200 52.87 78.84 56.70
N SER A 201 54.14 78.53 56.44
CA SER A 201 55.28 79.24 57.03
C SER A 201 55.50 80.56 56.31
#